data_AF-A0A329ZML6-F1
#
_entry.id   AF-A0A329ZML6-F1
#
_cell.length_a   1.000
_cell.length_b   1.000
_cell.length_c   1.000
_cell.angle_alpha   90.00
_cell.angle_beta   90.00
_cell.angle_gamma   90.00
#
_symmetry.space_group_name_H-M   'P 1'
#
loop_
_entity.id
_entity.type
_entity.pdbx_description
1 polymer ?
#
loop_
_entity_poly.entity_id
_entity_poly.type
_entity_poly.pdbx_seq_one_letter_code
_entity_poly.pdbx_strand_id
1 'polypeptide(L)'
;MIKYALIAIVGVFFIGCGPIFQPKPIEAQGRKITIVKYTPPNCVLLGEIDGKDSAKGTRGATYEELLDGAMNDLKNNAGYVVKDEKRAMVYITKESYTCKNGKKYCKKMKGNL
;
A
#
# COMPACT_ATOMS: atom_id res chain seq x y z
N MET A 1 11.81 47.99 -41.37
CA MET A 1 12.25 48.24 -39.97
C MET A 1 11.08 47.96 -39.04
N ILE A 2 11.34 47.37 -37.86
CA ILE A 2 10.43 47.08 -36.74
C ILE A 2 9.51 45.84 -36.99
N LYS A 3 9.89 44.56 -36.72
CA LYS A 3 10.31 43.84 -35.49
C LYS A 3 9.31 43.90 -34.32
N TYR A 4 8.27 43.06 -34.30
CA TYR A 4 7.67 42.54 -33.06
C TYR A 4 7.18 41.10 -33.26
N ALA A 5 8.02 40.16 -32.86
CA ALA A 5 7.63 38.78 -32.64
C ALA A 5 6.65 38.75 -31.46
N LEU A 6 5.43 38.32 -31.70
CA LEU A 6 4.46 37.96 -30.67
C LEU A 6 4.97 36.67 -29.98
N ILE A 7 5.84 36.85 -28.98
CA ILE A 7 6.21 35.78 -28.06
C ILE A 7 5.03 35.61 -27.10
N ALA A 8 4.12 34.70 -27.43
CA ALA A 8 3.15 34.18 -26.49
C ALA A 8 3.91 33.40 -25.43
N ILE A 9 4.21 34.05 -24.29
CA ILE A 9 4.72 33.38 -23.10
C ILE A 9 3.56 32.52 -22.57
N VAL A 10 3.49 31.28 -23.06
CA VAL A 10 2.68 30.23 -22.45
C VAL A 10 3.38 29.89 -21.13
N GLY A 11 3.08 30.66 -20.10
CA GLY A 11 3.48 30.37 -18.73
C GLY A 11 2.77 29.11 -18.27
N VAL A 12 3.36 27.95 -18.56
CA VAL A 12 2.99 26.70 -17.89
C VAL A 12 3.44 26.85 -16.45
N PHE A 13 2.53 27.33 -15.60
CA PHE A 13 2.65 27.21 -14.15
C PHE A 13 2.68 25.71 -13.84
N PHE A 14 3.89 25.15 -13.68
CA PHE A 14 4.07 23.87 -13.03
C PHE A 14 3.74 24.05 -11.54
N ILE A 15 2.45 24.09 -11.21
CA ILE A 15 1.99 23.96 -9.83
C ILE A 15 2.37 22.53 -9.43
N GLY A 16 3.36 22.40 -8.55
CA GLY A 16 3.95 21.13 -8.14
C GLY A 16 2.96 20.22 -7.40
N CYS A 17 2.13 19.51 -8.16
CA CYS A 17 1.34 18.38 -7.69
C CYS A 17 2.22 17.12 -7.71
N GLY A 18 2.69 16.73 -6.53
CA GLY A 18 3.27 15.39 -6.34
C GLY A 18 2.17 14.31 -6.41
N PRO A 19 2.53 13.05 -6.67
CA PRO A 19 1.56 11.96 -6.78
C PRO A 19 0.78 11.79 -5.47
N ILE A 20 -0.53 11.60 -5.60
CA ILE A 20 -1.41 11.23 -4.48
C ILE A 20 -1.14 9.76 -4.15
N PHE A 21 -1.15 9.41 -2.86
CA PHE A 21 -0.98 8.03 -2.46
C PHE A 21 -2.10 7.15 -3.02
N GLN A 22 -1.72 5.94 -3.43
CA GLN A 22 -2.64 4.90 -3.84
C GLN A 22 -2.17 3.61 -3.18
N PRO A 23 -3.06 2.88 -2.48
CA PRO A 23 -2.72 1.59 -1.90
C PRO A 23 -2.22 0.62 -2.96
N LYS A 24 -1.32 -0.27 -2.58
CA LYS A 24 -0.85 -1.32 -3.48
C LYS A 24 -2.03 -2.19 -3.99
N PRO A 25 -2.15 -2.44 -5.31
CA PRO A 25 -3.29 -3.15 -5.86
C PRO A 25 -3.28 -4.63 -5.51
N ILE A 26 -4.48 -5.22 -5.41
CA ILE A 26 -4.65 -6.67 -5.23
C ILE A 26 -4.61 -7.41 -6.58
N GLU A 27 -3.75 -8.40 -6.66
CA GLU A 27 -3.56 -9.25 -7.85
C GLU A 27 -4.55 -10.42 -7.85
N ALA A 28 -4.70 -11.09 -9.01
CA ALA A 28 -5.70 -12.15 -9.18
C ALA A 28 -5.51 -13.31 -8.19
N GLN A 29 -4.27 -13.70 -7.91
CA GLN A 29 -3.93 -14.72 -6.92
C GLN A 29 -4.21 -14.25 -5.49
N GLY A 30 -3.99 -12.96 -5.19
CA GLY A 30 -4.27 -12.39 -3.87
C GLY A 30 -5.76 -12.33 -3.55
N ARG A 31 -6.62 -12.17 -4.56
CA ARG A 31 -8.08 -12.18 -4.39
C ARG A 31 -8.64 -13.51 -3.86
N LYS A 32 -7.92 -14.62 -4.08
CA LYS A 32 -8.32 -15.96 -3.60
C LYS A 32 -7.93 -16.21 -2.14
N ILE A 33 -7.21 -15.28 -1.50
CA ILE A 33 -6.66 -15.44 -0.15
C ILE A 33 -7.57 -14.81 0.89
N THR A 34 -7.95 -15.60 1.89
CA THR A 34 -8.77 -15.16 3.02
C THR A 34 -7.91 -14.92 4.25
N ILE A 35 -8.14 -13.78 4.92
CA ILE A 35 -7.54 -13.51 6.23
C ILE A 35 -8.43 -14.12 7.31
N VAL A 36 -7.84 -14.94 8.17
CA VAL A 36 -8.53 -15.62 9.27
C VAL A 36 -8.00 -15.14 10.62
N LYS A 37 -8.85 -15.21 11.66
CA LYS A 37 -8.49 -14.84 13.03
C LYS A 37 -7.72 -15.94 13.78
N TYR A 38 -7.80 -17.17 13.31
CA TYR A 38 -7.13 -18.33 13.89
C TYR A 38 -6.93 -19.38 12.81
N THR A 39 -5.91 -20.22 12.97
CA THR A 39 -5.64 -21.34 12.06
C THR A 39 -6.68 -22.44 12.29
N PRO A 40 -7.46 -22.85 11.27
CA PRO A 40 -8.41 -23.94 11.43
C PRO A 40 -7.69 -25.27 11.73
N PRO A 41 -8.33 -26.19 12.48
CA PRO A 41 -7.81 -27.54 12.65
C PRO A 41 -7.72 -28.23 11.28
N ASN A 42 -6.70 -29.07 11.08
CA ASN A 42 -6.36 -29.75 9.82
C ASN A 42 -5.74 -28.87 8.71
N CYS A 43 -5.20 -27.69 9.04
CA CYS A 43 -4.39 -26.90 8.11
C CYS A 43 -2.89 -27.15 8.34
N VAL A 44 -2.10 -27.16 7.27
CA VAL A 44 -0.62 -27.23 7.33
C VAL A 44 -0.06 -25.81 7.23
N LEU A 45 0.86 -25.46 8.12
CA LEU A 45 1.59 -24.20 8.06
C LEU A 45 2.58 -24.24 6.88
N LEU A 46 2.40 -23.33 5.92
CA LEU A 46 3.25 -23.26 4.73
C LEU A 46 4.49 -22.36 4.92
N GLY A 47 4.47 -21.50 5.94
CA GLY A 47 5.54 -20.55 6.24
C GLY A 47 5.00 -19.19 6.65
N GLU A 48 5.92 -18.29 7.00
CA GLU A 48 5.63 -16.88 7.28
C GLU A 48 5.88 -16.04 6.03
N ILE A 49 5.04 -15.03 5.83
CA ILE A 49 5.10 -14.09 4.72
C ILE A 49 4.79 -12.69 5.24
N ASP A 50 5.41 -11.70 4.61
CA ASP A 50 5.21 -10.30 4.94
C ASP A 50 4.52 -9.57 3.79
N GLY A 51 3.71 -8.57 4.14
CA GLY A 51 3.16 -7.58 3.22
C GLY A 51 3.52 -6.18 3.70
N LYS A 52 3.87 -5.29 2.77
CA LYS A 52 4.29 -3.92 3.11
C LYS A 52 3.77 -2.92 2.10
N ASP A 53 3.45 -1.72 2.60
CA ASP A 53 3.20 -0.55 1.77
C ASP A 53 3.90 0.69 2.32
N SER A 54 4.16 1.67 1.46
CA SER A 54 4.91 2.87 1.81
C SER A 54 4.41 4.10 1.05
N ALA A 55 4.05 5.14 1.79
CA ALA A 55 3.72 6.46 1.25
C ALA A 55 4.95 7.29 0.84
N LYS A 56 6.06 6.64 0.46
CA LYS A 56 7.30 7.35 0.13
C LYS A 56 7.11 8.13 -1.17
N GLY A 57 7.25 9.45 -1.09
CA GLY A 57 7.18 10.32 -2.27
C GLY A 57 5.76 10.66 -2.71
N THR A 58 4.75 10.17 -2.00
CA THR A 58 3.34 10.52 -2.23
C THR A 58 2.82 11.47 -1.16
N ARG A 59 1.68 12.12 -1.44
CA ARG A 59 0.97 12.97 -0.48
C ARG A 59 -0.36 12.34 -0.09
N GLY A 60 -0.85 12.71 1.10
CA GLY A 60 -2.22 12.42 1.52
C GLY A 60 -2.51 11.01 2.03
N ALA A 61 -1.49 10.14 2.18
CA ALA A 61 -1.71 8.78 2.67
C ALA A 61 -2.29 8.76 4.09
N THR A 62 -3.36 8.01 4.28
CA THR A 62 -3.89 7.68 5.62
C THR A 62 -3.30 6.38 6.15
N TYR A 63 -3.50 6.10 7.45
CA TYR A 63 -3.09 4.83 8.03
C TYR A 63 -3.87 3.66 7.41
N GLU A 64 -5.17 3.85 7.21
CA GLU A 64 -6.07 2.84 6.66
C GLU A 64 -5.68 2.47 5.24
N GLU A 65 -5.36 3.46 4.39
CA GLU A 65 -4.90 3.22 3.03
C GLU A 65 -3.57 2.46 2.98
N LEU A 66 -2.63 2.78 3.89
CA LEU A 66 -1.36 2.07 4.02
C LEU A 66 -1.56 0.64 4.52
N LEU A 67 -2.48 0.45 5.46
CA LEU A 67 -2.83 -0.86 5.98
C LEU A 67 -3.46 -1.72 4.88
N ASP A 68 -4.42 -1.16 4.13
CA ASP A 68 -5.08 -1.84 3.02
C ASP A 68 -4.08 -2.28 1.94
N GLY A 69 -3.16 -1.39 1.57
CA GLY A 69 -2.10 -1.71 0.62
C GLY A 69 -1.13 -2.78 1.13
N ALA A 70 -0.78 -2.75 2.42
CA ALA A 70 0.05 -3.78 3.04
C ALA A 70 -0.68 -5.13 3.11
N MET A 71 -1.99 -5.13 3.37
CA MET A 71 -2.83 -6.33 3.34
C MET A 71 -2.97 -6.90 1.93
N ASN A 72 -3.07 -6.05 0.91
CA ASN A 72 -3.08 -6.49 -0.48
C ASN A 72 -1.75 -7.13 -0.88
N ASP A 73 -0.63 -6.50 -0.51
CA ASP A 73 0.72 -7.05 -0.73
C ASP A 73 0.88 -8.42 -0.04
N LEU A 74 0.43 -8.53 1.20
CA LEU A 74 0.43 -9.80 1.97
C LEU A 74 -0.34 -10.90 1.22
N LYS A 75 -1.55 -10.58 0.72
CA LYS A 75 -2.36 -11.53 -0.05
C LYS A 75 -1.70 -11.90 -1.37
N ASN A 76 -1.10 -10.94 -2.08
CA ASN A 76 -0.39 -11.21 -3.34
C ASN A 76 0.78 -12.17 -3.11
N ASN A 77 1.57 -11.93 -2.06
CA ASN A 77 2.68 -12.80 -1.66
C ASN A 77 2.19 -14.20 -1.22
N ALA A 78 1.09 -14.27 -0.48
CA ALA A 78 0.45 -15.54 -0.10
C ALA A 78 0.01 -16.35 -1.33
N GLY A 79 -0.64 -15.69 -2.29
CA GLY A 79 -1.08 -16.31 -3.53
C GLY A 79 0.07 -16.87 -4.35
N TYR A 80 1.23 -16.20 -4.35
CA TYR A 80 2.44 -16.69 -5.01
C TYR A 80 2.97 -18.00 -4.38
N VAL A 81 2.94 -18.11 -3.05
CA VAL A 81 3.44 -19.29 -2.32
C VAL A 81 2.56 -20.52 -2.56
N VAL A 82 1.25 -20.33 -2.65
CA VAL A 82 0.26 -21.42 -2.55
C VAL A 82 0.05 -22.17 -3.86
N LYS A 83 0.40 -21.54 -5.00
CA LYS A 83 0.12 -22.00 -6.37
C LYS A 83 -1.37 -22.22 -6.63
N ASP A 84 -1.79 -22.20 -7.90
CA ASP A 84 -3.18 -21.91 -8.31
C ASP A 84 -4.29 -22.90 -7.84
N GLU A 85 -3.95 -24.02 -7.21
CA GLU A 85 -4.91 -25.12 -6.94
C GLU A 85 -5.27 -25.33 -5.46
N LYS A 86 -4.61 -24.63 -4.52
CA LYS A 86 -4.90 -24.78 -3.08
C LYS A 86 -5.56 -23.53 -2.51
N ARG A 87 -6.53 -23.72 -1.60
CA ARG A 87 -7.09 -22.61 -0.81
C ARG A 87 -6.13 -22.31 0.33
N ALA A 88 -5.65 -21.07 0.38
CA ALA A 88 -4.81 -20.61 1.48
C ALA A 88 -5.49 -19.54 2.32
N MET A 89 -5.15 -19.61 3.60
CA MET A 89 -5.62 -18.70 4.63
C MET A 89 -4.39 -18.08 5.27
N VAL A 90 -4.47 -16.78 5.52
CA VAL A 90 -3.41 -16.03 6.20
C VAL A 90 -3.93 -15.63 7.57
N TYR A 91 -3.15 -15.94 8.59
CA TYR A 91 -3.35 -15.42 9.94
C TYR A 91 -2.30 -14.34 10.22
N ILE A 92 -2.73 -13.18 10.70
CA ILE A 92 -1.83 -12.07 11.00
C ILE A 92 -1.22 -12.30 12.38
N THR A 93 0.08 -12.58 12.41
CA THR A 93 0.84 -12.79 13.65
C THR A 93 1.27 -11.46 14.28
N LYS A 94 1.64 -10.49 13.44
CA LYS A 94 2.15 -9.19 13.88
C LYS A 94 1.84 -8.10 12.86
N GLU A 95 1.41 -6.94 13.36
CA GLU A 95 1.26 -5.72 12.59
C GLU A 95 2.23 -4.67 13.14
N SER A 96 2.97 -3.99 12.26
CA SER A 96 3.86 -2.91 12.67
C SER A 96 3.96 -1.84 11.60
N TYR A 97 4.25 -0.61 12.02
CA TYR A 97 4.42 0.54 11.14
C TYR A 97 5.63 1.35 11.59
N THR A 98 6.27 2.02 10.63
CA THR A 98 7.42 2.90 10.90
C THR A 98 7.17 4.30 10.33
N CYS A 99 7.57 5.31 11.10
CA CYS A 99 7.49 6.71 10.68
C CYS A 99 8.90 7.29 10.57
N LYS A 100 9.22 7.88 9.41
CA LYS A 100 10.50 8.56 9.17
C LYS A 100 10.82 9.65 10.20
N ASN A 101 9.80 10.41 10.63
CA ASN A 101 9.98 11.55 11.54
C ASN A 101 9.62 11.23 13.00
N GLY A 102 9.56 9.95 13.37
CA GLY A 102 9.28 9.49 14.74
C GLY A 102 7.79 9.20 15.04
N LYS A 103 7.54 8.55 16.18
CA LYS A 103 6.23 7.98 16.57
C LYS A 103 5.09 9.01 16.65
N LYS A 104 5.39 10.30 16.90
CA LYS A 104 4.40 11.38 17.03
C LYS A 104 3.61 11.63 15.75
N TYR A 105 4.25 11.48 14.58
CA TYR A 105 3.59 11.67 13.28
C TYR A 105 2.68 10.49 12.93
N CYS A 106 3.07 9.26 13.32
CA CYS A 106 2.23 8.07 13.16
C CYS A 106 1.01 8.09 14.09
N LYS A 107 1.14 8.60 15.32
CA LYS A 107 -0.03 8.79 16.21
C LYS A 107 -1.08 9.72 15.60
N LYS A 108 -0.66 10.72 14.83
CA LYS A 108 -1.57 11.62 14.10
C LYS A 108 -2.26 10.91 12.92
N MET A 109 -1.59 9.95 12.28
CA MET A 109 -2.15 9.16 11.17
C MET A 109 -3.19 8.13 11.61
N LYS A 110 -3.08 7.55 12.82
CA LYS A 110 -4.09 6.63 13.37
C LYS A 110 -5.40 7.32 13.80
N GLY A 111 -5.45 8.66 13.76
CA GLY A 111 -6.52 9.43 14.38
C GLY A 111 -6.48 9.37 15.92
N ASN A 112 -7.01 10.40 16.55
CA ASN A 112 -7.40 10.36 17.96
C ASN A 112 -8.40 9.20 18.14
N LEU A 113 -7.97 8.12 18.80
CA LEU A 113 -8.82 7.32 19.68
C LEU A 113 -8.54 7.79 21.11
#